data_AF-A0A1G3UTF5-F1
#
_entry.id   AF-A0A1G3UTF5-F1
#
_cell.length_a   1.000
_cell.length_b   1.000
_cell.length_c   1.000
_cell.angle_alpha   90.00
_cell.angle_beta   90.00
_cell.angle_gamma   90.00
#
_symmetry.space_group_name_H-M   'P 1'
#
loop_
_entity.id
_entity.type
_entity.pdbx_description
1 polymer ?
#
loop_
_entity_poly.entity_id
_entity_poly.type
_entity_poly.pdbx_seq_one_letter_code
_entity_poly.pdbx_strand_id
1 'polypeptide(L)'
;MNNKVDTVWDMRLKLVCHWLYNFKNKKPNSDILLISFRGEEQFVNIKKIILGVDEHCNIVRNNKSETNAKLSKNYLLHNSLENYKKLFLEDSNIIMASSAPLSFNHFKIYEKPVLFLGVEILNTLGNLLQNIESYSEAPAVLEDMRYLFYIEQTNPIEFVKNENIEAVRNFLYFRLFEQNETFRNPLVRTGSVIKKTNFEECSELNLLKELINRDLILLENKKILTSRLAVVLYRVATLDTDENITAIGRFYSDALNLKSKNFYSVYQEFSDDFNQNKRVFKNFKKKSFKGYELGKATMSEYETRKEIAKKLLQLKISELDMQTIAVVTNLSKQEIDNMIKHPNS
;
A
#
# COMPACT_ATOMS: atom_id res chain seq x y z
N MET A 1 -22.87 -4.49 -6.33
CA MET A 1 -21.64 -4.84 -5.57
C MET A 1 -21.39 -6.35 -5.51
N ASN A 2 -22.42 -7.21 -5.44
CA ASN A 2 -22.24 -8.68 -5.36
C ASN A 2 -21.41 -9.31 -6.50
N ASN A 3 -21.67 -8.96 -7.77
CA ASN A 3 -20.93 -9.57 -8.90
C ASN A 3 -19.41 -9.30 -8.92
N LYS A 4 -18.93 -8.18 -8.36
CA LYS A 4 -17.49 -7.84 -8.30
C LYS A 4 -16.78 -8.62 -7.20
N VAL A 5 -17.48 -8.89 -6.11
CA VAL A 5 -16.94 -9.64 -4.97
C VAL A 5 -16.66 -11.06 -5.44
N ASP A 6 -17.64 -11.73 -6.08
CA ASP A 6 -17.50 -13.09 -6.61
C ASP A 6 -16.32 -13.24 -7.60
N THR A 7 -16.03 -12.23 -8.42
CA THR A 7 -14.87 -12.25 -9.34
C THR A 7 -13.52 -12.13 -8.65
N VAL A 8 -13.41 -11.33 -7.57
CA VAL A 8 -12.16 -11.22 -6.80
C VAL A 8 -11.89 -12.51 -6.04
N TRP A 9 -12.93 -13.15 -5.53
CA TRP A 9 -12.82 -14.45 -4.85
C TRP A 9 -12.31 -15.55 -5.78
N ASP A 10 -12.95 -15.73 -6.94
CA ASP A 10 -12.57 -16.74 -7.92
C ASP A 10 -11.13 -16.52 -8.40
N MET A 11 -10.75 -15.26 -8.66
CA MET A 11 -9.38 -14.92 -9.05
C MET A 11 -8.36 -15.27 -7.96
N ARG A 12 -8.65 -14.97 -6.69
CA ARG A 12 -7.73 -15.30 -5.59
C ARG A 12 -7.56 -16.81 -5.42
N LEU A 13 -8.64 -17.57 -5.57
CA LEU A 13 -8.58 -19.03 -5.55
C LEU A 13 -7.72 -19.59 -6.67
N LYS A 14 -7.88 -19.08 -7.89
CA LYS A 14 -7.04 -19.45 -9.04
C LYS A 14 -5.57 -19.15 -8.79
N LEU A 15 -5.24 -18.00 -8.20
CA LEU A 15 -3.86 -17.64 -7.83
C LEU A 15 -3.28 -18.63 -6.82
N VAL A 16 -4.04 -19.00 -5.77
CA VAL A 16 -3.59 -19.97 -4.77
C VAL A 16 -3.44 -21.37 -5.37
N CYS A 17 -4.36 -21.80 -6.22
CA CYS A 17 -4.24 -23.09 -6.91
C CYS A 17 -3.01 -23.13 -7.83
N HIS A 18 -2.72 -22.05 -8.56
CA HIS A 18 -1.50 -21.92 -9.34
C HIS A 18 -0.24 -21.98 -8.47
N TRP A 19 -0.25 -21.28 -7.32
CA TRP A 19 0.83 -21.33 -6.34
C TRP A 19 1.10 -22.76 -5.87
N LEU A 20 0.03 -23.49 -5.52
CA LEU A 20 0.11 -24.89 -5.08
C LEU A 20 0.49 -25.85 -6.22
N TYR A 21 0.12 -25.56 -7.47
CA TYR A 21 0.61 -26.29 -8.65
C TYR A 21 2.13 -26.17 -8.77
N ASN A 22 2.69 -24.97 -8.62
CA ASN A 22 4.15 -24.77 -8.63
C ASN A 22 4.81 -25.50 -7.47
N PHE A 23 4.21 -25.42 -6.27
CA PHE A 23 4.64 -26.11 -5.07
C PHE A 23 4.74 -27.63 -5.28
N LYS A 24 3.68 -28.27 -5.83
CA LYS A 24 3.63 -29.69 -6.20
C LYS A 24 4.75 -30.08 -7.16
N ASN A 25 4.97 -29.23 -8.16
CA ASN A 25 5.93 -29.48 -9.23
C ASN A 25 7.36 -29.02 -8.91
N LYS A 26 7.65 -28.64 -7.65
CA LYS A 26 8.96 -28.15 -7.19
C LYS A 26 9.47 -26.95 -7.99
N LYS A 27 8.55 -26.19 -8.59
CA LYS A 27 8.84 -24.90 -9.24
C LYS A 27 8.89 -23.82 -8.15
N PRO A 28 9.83 -22.88 -8.21
CA PRO A 28 9.89 -21.78 -7.25
C PRO A 28 8.74 -20.81 -7.50
N ASN A 29 8.07 -20.39 -6.43
CA ASN A 29 7.15 -19.26 -6.41
C ASN A 29 7.91 -17.98 -6.05
N SER A 30 7.54 -16.88 -6.72
CA SER A 30 8.10 -15.55 -6.47
C SER A 30 7.52 -14.87 -5.23
N ASP A 31 6.44 -15.42 -4.68
CA ASP A 31 5.64 -14.90 -3.57
C ASP A 31 5.49 -15.95 -2.45
N ILE A 32 5.02 -15.47 -1.29
CA ILE A 32 4.75 -16.28 -0.11
C ILE A 32 3.25 -16.51 -0.01
N LEU A 33 2.82 -17.74 0.28
CA LEU A 33 1.42 -18.04 0.54
C LEU A 33 1.11 -17.90 2.03
N LEU A 34 0.26 -16.96 2.42
CA LEU A 34 -0.28 -16.82 3.77
C LEU A 34 -1.68 -17.39 3.86
N ILE A 35 -1.89 -18.34 4.77
CA ILE A 35 -3.18 -18.94 5.07
C ILE A 35 -3.58 -18.57 6.50
N SER A 36 -4.71 -17.89 6.65
CA SER A 36 -5.27 -17.64 7.97
C SER A 36 -6.22 -18.75 8.40
N PHE A 37 -6.26 -19.05 9.71
CA PHE A 37 -7.13 -20.10 10.24
C PHE A 37 -7.63 -19.79 11.66
N ARG A 38 -8.58 -20.58 12.16
CA ARG A 38 -9.14 -20.50 13.52
C ARG A 38 -8.97 -21.84 14.24
N GLY A 39 -8.06 -21.84 15.20
CA GLY A 39 -7.84 -22.98 16.08
C GLY A 39 -7.08 -24.14 15.43
N GLU A 40 -6.68 -25.09 16.26
CA GLU A 40 -5.79 -26.20 15.86
C GLU A 40 -6.44 -27.15 14.85
N GLU A 41 -7.75 -27.35 14.89
CA GLU A 41 -8.45 -28.26 13.96
C GLU A 41 -8.28 -27.81 12.50
N GLN A 42 -8.45 -26.51 12.23
CA GLN A 42 -8.26 -25.96 10.88
C GLN A 42 -6.80 -26.03 10.44
N PHE A 43 -5.86 -25.84 11.37
CA PHE A 43 -4.45 -26.03 11.07
C PHE A 43 -4.12 -27.49 10.72
N VAL A 44 -4.71 -28.46 11.41
CA VAL A 44 -4.58 -29.88 11.05
C VAL A 44 -5.10 -30.13 9.63
N ASN A 45 -6.21 -29.50 9.24
CA ASN A 45 -6.73 -29.60 7.88
C ASN A 45 -5.80 -28.94 6.85
N ILE A 46 -5.28 -27.74 7.12
CA ILE A 46 -4.25 -27.10 6.27
C ILE A 46 -3.06 -28.04 6.10
N LYS A 47 -2.53 -28.57 7.21
CA LYS A 47 -1.41 -29.49 7.18
C LYS A 47 -1.70 -30.72 6.32
N LYS A 48 -2.87 -31.33 6.45
CA LYS A 48 -3.28 -32.49 5.63
C LYS A 48 -3.34 -32.13 4.14
N ILE A 49 -3.93 -31.00 3.81
CA ILE A 49 -4.03 -30.48 2.44
C ILE A 49 -2.62 -30.29 1.86
N ILE A 50 -1.75 -29.56 2.56
CA ILE A 50 -0.39 -29.26 2.08
C ILE A 50 0.43 -30.55 1.91
N LEU A 51 0.38 -31.48 2.87
CA LEU A 51 1.06 -32.77 2.75
C LEU A 51 0.48 -33.66 1.64
N GLY A 52 -0.80 -33.48 1.30
CA GLY A 52 -1.41 -34.13 0.13
C GLY A 52 -0.92 -33.57 -1.20
N VAL A 53 -0.41 -32.33 -1.21
CA VAL A 53 0.20 -31.71 -2.40
C VAL A 53 1.69 -32.05 -2.50
N ASP A 54 2.42 -32.02 -1.38
CA ASP A 54 3.81 -32.46 -1.28
C ASP A 54 4.08 -33.10 0.09
N GLU A 55 4.27 -34.42 0.11
CA GLU A 55 4.56 -35.20 1.32
C GLU A 55 5.91 -34.85 1.95
N HIS A 56 6.82 -34.22 1.20
CA HIS A 56 8.14 -33.81 1.68
C HIS A 56 8.17 -32.38 2.24
N CYS A 57 7.01 -31.73 2.37
CA CYS A 57 6.94 -30.38 2.94
C CYS A 57 7.44 -30.37 4.40
N ASN A 58 8.42 -29.51 4.68
CA ASN A 58 8.91 -29.32 6.05
C ASN A 58 7.91 -28.51 6.88
N ILE A 59 7.51 -29.05 8.02
CA ILE A 59 6.60 -28.38 8.94
C ILE A 59 7.38 -27.83 10.12
N VAL A 60 7.44 -26.51 10.23
CA VAL A 60 8.13 -25.83 11.33
C VAL A 60 7.09 -25.30 12.31
N ARG A 61 7.15 -25.82 13.55
CA ARG A 61 6.33 -25.37 14.68
C ARG A 61 7.21 -24.67 15.72
N ASN A 62 6.67 -23.61 16.30
CA ASN A 62 7.25 -22.61 17.19
C ASN A 62 8.11 -23.13 18.36
N ASN A 63 9.32 -23.66 18.09
CA ASN A 63 10.31 -23.93 19.11
C ASN A 63 11.57 -23.11 18.85
N LYS A 64 11.95 -22.32 19.87
CA LYS A 64 13.15 -21.49 19.92
C LYS A 64 14.40 -22.30 19.57
N SER A 65 14.82 -22.27 18.31
CA SER A 65 16.21 -22.49 17.93
C SER A 65 16.37 -22.10 16.48
N GLU A 66 17.36 -21.24 16.23
CA GLU A 66 17.89 -20.94 14.91
C GLU A 66 18.10 -22.24 14.13
N THR A 67 17.21 -22.55 13.20
CA THR A 67 17.46 -23.59 12.23
C THR A 67 18.31 -22.97 11.12
N ASN A 68 19.64 -23.05 11.28
CA ASN A 68 20.57 -23.12 10.16
C ASN A 68 20.38 -24.45 9.41
N ALA A 69 19.13 -24.83 9.15
CA ALA A 69 18.79 -26.00 8.37
C ALA A 69 19.01 -25.62 6.92
N LYS A 70 19.92 -26.33 6.25
CA LYS A 70 20.07 -26.30 4.80
C LYS A 70 18.68 -26.52 4.20
N LEU A 71 18.10 -25.45 3.67
CA LEU A 71 16.67 -25.40 3.44
C LEU A 71 16.31 -26.36 2.30
N SER A 72 15.46 -27.37 2.53
CA SER A 72 14.81 -28.09 1.42
C SER A 72 13.64 -27.24 0.94
N LYS A 73 13.44 -27.15 -0.38
CA LYS A 73 12.75 -26.03 -1.05
C LYS A 73 11.31 -25.69 -0.59
N ASN A 74 10.63 -26.50 0.22
CA ASN A 74 9.19 -26.34 0.53
C ASN A 74 8.92 -26.31 2.05
N TYR A 75 8.27 -25.24 2.55
CA TYR A 75 8.01 -25.01 3.97
C TYR A 75 6.55 -24.69 4.31
N LEU A 76 6.08 -25.23 5.44
CA LEU A 76 4.87 -24.80 6.14
C LEU A 76 5.24 -24.28 7.54
N LEU A 77 5.08 -22.99 7.76
CA LEU A 77 5.40 -22.30 9.00
C LEU A 77 4.13 -22.06 9.83
N HIS A 78 4.10 -22.55 11.08
CA HIS A 78 2.95 -22.38 11.97
C HIS A 78 3.17 -21.28 13.02
N ASN A 79 2.30 -20.25 13.03
CA ASN A 79 2.15 -19.28 14.12
C ASN A 79 3.46 -18.61 14.62
N SER A 80 4.40 -18.21 13.75
CA SER A 80 5.72 -17.70 14.20
C SER A 80 6.36 -16.66 13.30
N LEU A 81 5.59 -15.72 12.73
CA LEU A 81 6.16 -14.75 11.80
C LEU A 81 7.18 -13.79 12.40
N GLU A 82 7.06 -13.47 13.69
CA GLU A 82 8.01 -12.59 14.41
C GLU A 82 9.42 -13.20 14.52
N ASN A 83 9.53 -14.53 14.44
CA ASN A 83 10.77 -15.26 14.69
C ASN A 83 11.62 -15.49 13.43
N TYR A 84 11.08 -15.22 12.23
CA TYR A 84 11.72 -15.57 10.96
C TYR A 84 12.37 -14.37 10.23
N LYS A 85 12.92 -13.41 10.99
CA LYS A 85 13.57 -12.18 10.48
C LYS A 85 14.76 -12.38 9.54
N LYS A 86 15.25 -13.62 9.37
CA LYS A 86 16.45 -13.98 8.59
C LYS A 86 16.24 -15.19 7.67
N LEU A 87 15.00 -15.53 7.30
CA LEU A 87 14.83 -16.53 6.25
C LEU A 87 15.35 -15.93 4.93
N PHE A 88 16.48 -16.40 4.43
CA PHE A 88 16.92 -16.12 3.06
C PHE A 88 15.96 -16.87 2.12
N LEU A 89 15.02 -16.13 1.53
CA LEU A 89 13.84 -16.69 0.84
C LEU A 89 14.11 -17.06 -0.62
N GLU A 90 15.33 -16.90 -1.12
CA GLU A 90 15.58 -16.79 -2.57
C GLU A 90 15.11 -18.03 -3.36
N ASP A 91 15.25 -19.24 -2.79
CA ASP A 91 14.94 -20.50 -3.50
C ASP A 91 13.88 -21.42 -2.85
N SER A 92 13.05 -20.89 -1.95
CA SER A 92 12.05 -21.71 -1.24
C SER A 92 10.61 -21.27 -1.49
N ASN A 93 9.71 -22.24 -1.67
CA ASN A 93 8.27 -22.07 -1.56
C ASN A 93 7.87 -22.08 -0.10
N ILE A 94 7.20 -21.01 0.34
CA ILE A 94 6.89 -20.82 1.74
C ILE A 94 5.39 -20.61 1.90
N ILE A 95 4.81 -21.46 2.74
CA ILE A 95 3.44 -21.35 3.22
C ILE A 95 3.49 -20.93 4.68
N MET A 96 2.88 -19.81 4.99
CA MET A 96 2.70 -19.28 6.33
C MET A 96 1.28 -19.59 6.78
N ALA A 97 1.11 -20.29 7.89
CA ALA A 97 -0.19 -20.51 8.51
C ALA A 97 -0.26 -19.73 9.82
N SER A 98 -1.23 -18.81 9.94
CA SER A 98 -1.43 -18.03 11.17
C SER A 98 -2.87 -18.03 11.65
N SER A 99 -3.08 -18.34 12.94
CA SER A 99 -4.34 -18.08 13.64
C SER A 99 -4.39 -16.71 14.30
N ALA A 100 -3.23 -16.08 14.50
CA ALA A 100 -3.13 -14.78 15.13
C ALA A 100 -3.28 -13.67 14.10
N PRO A 101 -3.85 -12.51 14.51
CA PRO A 101 -3.71 -11.30 13.73
C PRO A 101 -2.23 -10.93 13.58
N LEU A 102 -1.77 -10.72 12.36
CA LEU A 102 -0.44 -10.28 11.98
C LEU A 102 -0.42 -8.76 11.83
N SER A 103 0.67 -8.13 12.25
CA SER A 103 0.85 -6.70 12.01
C SER A 103 1.52 -6.43 10.66
N PHE A 104 1.39 -5.22 10.08
CA PHE A 104 2.11 -4.86 8.86
C PHE A 104 3.64 -5.02 9.02
N ASN A 105 4.17 -4.74 10.22
CA ASN A 105 5.61 -4.86 10.49
C ASN A 105 6.13 -6.30 10.33
N HIS A 106 5.25 -7.31 10.42
CA HIS A 106 5.64 -8.69 10.12
C HIS A 106 6.01 -8.87 8.64
N PHE A 107 5.43 -8.06 7.76
CA PHE A 107 5.60 -8.16 6.32
C PHE A 107 6.65 -7.18 5.77
N LYS A 108 6.96 -6.11 6.51
CA LYS A 108 8.03 -5.14 6.18
C LYS A 108 9.39 -5.80 5.90
N ILE A 109 9.68 -6.92 6.54
CA ILE A 109 10.97 -7.61 6.41
C ILE A 109 11.08 -8.48 5.15
N TYR A 110 9.97 -8.74 4.46
CA TYR A 110 9.97 -9.60 3.29
C TYR A 110 10.01 -8.76 2.02
N GLU A 111 10.97 -9.09 1.15
CA GLU A 111 11.06 -8.51 -0.20
C GLU A 111 10.06 -9.15 -1.17
N LYS A 112 9.62 -10.39 -0.87
CA LYS A 112 8.62 -11.11 -1.67
C LYS A 112 7.20 -10.66 -1.32
N PRO A 113 6.32 -10.46 -2.31
CA PRO A 113 4.88 -10.27 -2.08
C PRO A 113 4.30 -11.45 -1.31
N VAL A 114 3.26 -11.19 -0.51
CA VAL A 114 2.52 -12.24 0.20
C VAL A 114 1.12 -12.38 -0.37
N LEU A 115 0.87 -13.47 -1.07
CA LEU A 115 -0.46 -13.90 -1.48
C LEU A 115 -1.20 -14.41 -0.24
N PHE A 116 -2.35 -13.82 0.11
CA PHE A 116 -3.07 -14.22 1.32
C PHE A 116 -4.38 -14.94 0.99
N LEU A 117 -4.73 -15.92 1.83
CA LEU A 117 -5.96 -16.70 1.79
C LEU A 117 -6.64 -16.65 3.16
N GLY A 118 -7.92 -16.28 3.18
CA GLY A 118 -8.73 -16.19 4.39
C GLY A 118 -9.27 -17.54 4.89
N VAL A 119 -9.58 -17.59 6.18
CA VAL A 119 -10.12 -18.73 6.95
C VAL A 119 -11.24 -19.51 6.26
N GLU A 120 -12.15 -18.83 5.55
CA GLU A 120 -13.42 -19.39 5.08
C GLU A 120 -13.27 -20.30 3.84
N ILE A 121 -12.05 -20.47 3.32
CA ILE A 121 -11.81 -21.06 1.99
C ILE A 121 -11.15 -22.45 2.03
N LEU A 122 -10.72 -22.92 3.21
CA LEU A 122 -10.00 -24.19 3.34
C LEU A 122 -10.76 -25.40 2.80
N ASN A 123 -12.09 -25.43 2.99
CA ASN A 123 -12.92 -26.52 2.52
C ASN A 123 -13.03 -26.55 0.98
N THR A 124 -13.11 -25.37 0.35
CA THR A 124 -13.13 -25.22 -1.11
C THR A 124 -11.80 -25.60 -1.73
N LEU A 125 -10.69 -25.26 -1.06
CA LEU A 125 -9.35 -25.57 -1.53
C LEU A 125 -9.15 -27.08 -1.73
N GLY A 126 -9.64 -27.91 -0.81
CA GLY A 126 -9.54 -29.37 -0.92
C GLY A 126 -10.17 -29.94 -2.19
N ASN A 127 -11.31 -29.40 -2.62
CA ASN A 127 -11.99 -29.84 -3.84
C ASN A 127 -11.24 -29.37 -5.11
N LEU A 128 -10.73 -28.14 -5.10
CA LEU A 128 -10.02 -27.57 -6.26
C LEU A 128 -8.69 -28.28 -6.53
N LEU A 129 -8.04 -28.81 -5.48
CA LEU A 129 -6.78 -29.54 -5.62
C LEU A 129 -6.90 -30.86 -6.40
N GLN A 130 -8.11 -31.42 -6.54
CA GLN A 130 -8.31 -32.60 -7.38
C GLN A 130 -7.96 -32.33 -8.86
N ASN A 131 -8.07 -31.08 -9.28
CA ASN A 131 -7.76 -30.62 -10.65
C ASN A 131 -6.55 -29.67 -10.67
N ILE A 132 -5.61 -29.79 -9.73
CA ILE A 132 -4.48 -28.85 -9.59
C ILE A 132 -3.69 -28.63 -10.89
N GLU A 133 -3.63 -29.62 -11.79
CA GLU A 133 -2.94 -29.53 -13.08
C GLU A 133 -3.56 -28.49 -14.04
N SER A 134 -4.86 -28.19 -13.91
CA SER A 134 -5.52 -27.17 -14.74
C SER A 134 -5.09 -25.74 -14.39
N TYR A 135 -4.35 -25.55 -13.29
CA TYR A 135 -3.83 -24.27 -12.82
C TYR A 135 -2.34 -24.10 -13.15
N SER A 136 -1.86 -24.77 -14.19
CA SER A 136 -0.45 -24.65 -14.63
C SER A 136 -0.07 -23.26 -15.13
N GLU A 137 -1.05 -22.50 -15.62
CA GLU A 137 -0.89 -21.11 -16.06
C GLU A 137 -1.32 -20.12 -14.98
N ALA A 138 -0.51 -19.09 -14.78
CA ALA A 138 -0.78 -18.04 -13.80
C ALA A 138 -1.95 -17.15 -14.27
N PRO A 139 -2.95 -16.90 -13.42
CA PRO A 139 -3.99 -15.91 -13.73
C PRO A 139 -3.40 -14.51 -13.89
N ALA A 140 -3.83 -13.77 -14.92
CA ALA A 140 -3.37 -12.40 -15.16
C ALA A 140 -3.99 -11.41 -14.16
N VAL A 141 -3.18 -10.88 -13.24
CA VAL A 141 -3.58 -9.84 -12.28
C VAL A 141 -3.20 -8.47 -12.83
N LEU A 142 -4.18 -7.56 -12.92
CA LEU A 142 -3.92 -6.17 -13.27
C LEU A 142 -3.21 -5.47 -12.11
N GLU A 143 -2.22 -4.63 -12.43
CA GLU A 143 -1.39 -3.95 -11.45
C GLU A 143 -2.21 -3.10 -10.47
N ASP A 144 -3.22 -2.39 -10.97
CA ASP A 144 -4.13 -1.57 -10.18
C ASP A 144 -5.09 -2.37 -9.27
N MET A 145 -5.15 -3.69 -9.42
CA MET A 145 -5.95 -4.60 -8.59
C MET A 145 -5.08 -5.47 -7.67
N ARG A 146 -3.76 -5.40 -7.81
CA ARG A 146 -2.80 -6.28 -7.14
C ARG A 146 -2.94 -6.27 -5.62
N TYR A 147 -3.26 -5.12 -5.03
CA TYR A 147 -3.49 -4.96 -3.59
C TYR A 147 -4.65 -5.78 -3.03
N LEU A 148 -5.58 -6.23 -3.88
CA LEU A 148 -6.69 -7.11 -3.50
C LEU A 148 -6.21 -8.54 -3.23
N PHE A 149 -5.05 -8.95 -3.74
CA PHE A 149 -4.55 -10.33 -3.66
C PHE A 149 -3.27 -10.43 -2.85
N TYR A 150 -2.44 -9.38 -2.90
CA TYR A 150 -1.10 -9.38 -2.34
C TYR A 150 -0.92 -8.40 -1.18
N ILE A 151 -0.05 -8.74 -0.25
CA ILE A 151 0.54 -7.85 0.75
C ILE A 151 1.97 -7.60 0.35
N GLU A 152 2.30 -6.37 -0.05
CA GLU A 152 3.63 -5.99 -0.50
C GLU A 152 3.86 -4.50 -0.26
N GLN A 153 5.13 -4.12 -0.23
CA GLN A 153 5.52 -2.73 -0.08
C GLN A 153 5.30 -1.99 -1.40
N THR A 154 4.77 -0.78 -1.30
CA THR A 154 4.54 0.13 -2.42
C THR A 154 5.08 1.51 -2.07
N ASN A 155 5.42 2.30 -3.09
CA ASN A 155 5.94 3.65 -2.86
C ASN A 155 4.78 4.58 -2.44
N PRO A 156 4.81 5.18 -1.23
CA PRO A 156 3.73 6.05 -0.77
C PRO A 156 3.49 7.27 -1.68
N ILE A 157 4.50 7.69 -2.45
CA ILE A 157 4.43 8.84 -3.37
C ILE A 157 3.56 8.54 -4.58
N GLU A 158 3.48 7.28 -5.02
CA GLU A 158 2.64 6.89 -6.16
C GLU A 158 1.17 7.19 -5.86
N PHE A 159 0.70 6.92 -4.64
CA PHE A 159 -0.67 7.24 -4.23
C PHE A 159 -0.93 8.74 -4.12
N VAL A 160 0.09 9.54 -3.77
CA VAL A 160 -0.05 11.00 -3.69
C VAL A 160 -0.13 11.63 -5.07
N LYS A 161 0.60 11.06 -6.05
CA LYS A 161 0.61 11.52 -7.44
C LYS A 161 -0.52 10.92 -8.27
N ASN A 162 -1.22 9.90 -7.76
CA ASN A 162 -2.28 9.22 -8.49
C ASN A 162 -3.50 10.15 -8.66
N GLU A 163 -3.88 10.40 -9.91
CA GLU A 163 -5.07 11.20 -10.23
C GLU A 163 -6.36 10.44 -9.95
N ASN A 164 -6.32 9.11 -9.93
CA ASN A 164 -7.43 8.25 -9.58
C ASN A 164 -7.52 8.05 -8.06
N ILE A 165 -8.13 9.02 -7.38
CA ILE A 165 -8.32 8.99 -5.92
C ILE A 165 -9.24 7.85 -5.48
N GLU A 166 -10.12 7.36 -6.35
CA GLU A 166 -10.92 6.17 -6.07
C GLU A 166 -10.03 4.92 -5.88
N ALA A 167 -8.99 4.75 -6.69
CA ALA A 167 -8.02 3.67 -6.50
C ALA A 167 -7.27 3.78 -5.18
N VAL A 168 -6.84 4.99 -4.79
CA VAL A 168 -6.20 5.26 -3.49
C VAL A 168 -7.14 4.96 -2.33
N ARG A 169 -8.41 5.35 -2.46
CA ARG A 169 -9.45 5.07 -1.46
C ARG A 169 -9.65 3.57 -1.29
N ASN A 170 -9.82 2.85 -2.39
CA ASN A 170 -10.03 1.40 -2.37
C ASN A 170 -8.81 0.67 -1.79
N PHE A 171 -7.60 1.07 -2.14
CA PHE A 171 -6.37 0.56 -1.54
C PHE A 171 -6.35 0.74 -0.02
N LEU A 172 -6.57 1.97 0.47
CA LEU A 172 -6.61 2.26 1.90
C LEU A 172 -7.72 1.49 2.62
N TYR A 173 -8.92 1.46 2.03
CA TYR A 173 -10.08 0.84 2.65
C TYR A 173 -9.93 -0.67 2.73
N PHE A 174 -9.38 -1.26 1.68
CA PHE A 174 -9.04 -2.66 1.66
C PHE A 174 -8.05 -3.02 2.76
N ARG A 175 -6.95 -2.25 2.87
CA ARG A 175 -5.90 -2.49 3.87
C ARG A 175 -6.32 -2.19 5.31
N LEU A 176 -7.24 -1.25 5.53
CA LEU A 176 -7.62 -0.81 6.87
C LEU A 176 -8.89 -1.46 7.41
N PHE A 177 -9.84 -1.81 6.53
CA PHE A 177 -11.24 -2.09 6.91
C PHE A 177 -11.81 -3.38 6.34
N GLU A 178 -11.71 -3.60 5.02
CA GLU A 178 -12.40 -4.74 4.37
C GLU A 178 -11.73 -6.10 4.65
N GLN A 179 -10.59 -6.06 5.33
CA GLN A 179 -9.90 -7.20 5.91
C GLN A 179 -10.51 -7.70 7.24
N ASN A 180 -11.67 -7.19 7.65
CA ASN A 180 -12.32 -7.59 8.92
C ASN A 180 -13.71 -8.24 8.79
N GLU A 181 -14.46 -8.06 7.70
CA GLU A 181 -15.86 -8.51 7.66
C GLU A 181 -16.15 -9.73 6.76
N THR A 182 -15.62 -9.80 5.54
CA THR A 182 -15.82 -10.95 4.62
C THR A 182 -14.60 -11.86 4.53
N PHE A 183 -13.42 -11.28 4.76
CA PHE A 183 -12.17 -11.99 4.92
C PHE A 183 -11.68 -11.56 6.28
N ARG A 184 -11.84 -12.36 7.34
CA ARG A 184 -11.09 -12.09 8.58
C ARG A 184 -9.62 -12.35 8.29
N ASN A 185 -8.98 -11.37 7.65
CA ASN A 185 -7.58 -11.37 7.35
C ASN A 185 -6.85 -11.21 8.69
N PRO A 186 -5.71 -11.88 8.87
CA PRO A 186 -4.87 -11.69 10.04
C PRO A 186 -4.41 -10.23 10.20
N LEU A 187 -4.49 -9.37 9.19
CA LEU A 187 -3.87 -8.06 9.27
C LEU A 187 -4.52 -7.01 10.21
N VAL A 188 -3.71 -6.59 11.19
CA VAL A 188 -3.63 -5.31 11.93
C VAL A 188 -4.91 -4.70 12.50
N ARG A 189 -4.86 -4.42 13.82
CA ARG A 189 -5.67 -3.39 14.47
C ARG A 189 -5.36 -2.01 13.86
N THR A 190 -6.31 -1.41 13.15
CA THR A 190 -6.26 -0.06 12.58
C THR A 190 -5.60 0.96 13.50
N GLY A 191 -5.75 0.80 14.82
CA GLY A 191 -5.08 1.57 15.87
C GLY A 191 -3.57 1.76 15.69
N SER A 192 -2.81 0.74 15.27
CA SER A 192 -1.35 0.88 15.08
C SER A 192 -0.99 1.77 13.89
N VAL A 193 -1.76 1.70 12.81
CA VAL A 193 -1.56 2.53 11.61
C VAL A 193 -1.84 4.00 11.93
N ILE A 194 -2.91 4.27 12.69
CA ILE A 194 -3.35 5.64 13.01
C ILE A 194 -2.70 6.21 14.27
N LYS A 195 -1.83 5.46 14.95
CA LYS A 195 -1.18 5.86 16.19
C LYS A 195 -0.41 7.17 16.04
N LYS A 196 -0.49 8.07 17.03
CA LYS A 196 0.09 9.43 17.01
C LYS A 196 -0.43 10.32 15.88
N THR A 197 -1.60 10.01 15.32
CA THR A 197 -2.33 10.90 14.42
C THR A 197 -3.58 11.41 15.11
N ASN A 198 -4.18 12.50 14.61
CA ASN A 198 -5.46 12.99 15.12
C ASN A 198 -6.62 11.98 14.89
N PHE A 199 -6.41 10.89 14.14
CA PHE A 199 -7.38 9.81 14.01
C PHE A 199 -7.38 8.86 15.22
N GLU A 200 -6.32 8.83 16.04
CA GLU A 200 -6.22 7.92 17.21
C GLU A 200 -7.32 8.18 18.25
N GLU A 201 -7.84 9.41 18.29
CA GLU A 201 -8.96 9.80 19.16
C GLU A 201 -10.33 9.30 18.66
N CYS A 202 -10.41 8.73 17.45
CA CYS A 202 -11.66 8.24 16.89
C CYS A 202 -11.97 6.83 17.40
N SER A 203 -12.94 6.73 18.29
CA SER A 203 -13.43 5.45 18.83
C SER A 203 -14.39 4.72 17.88
N GLU A 204 -14.95 5.40 16.88
CA GLU A 204 -15.96 4.86 15.97
C GLU A 204 -15.40 4.61 14.57
N LEU A 205 -15.61 3.39 14.05
CA LEU A 205 -15.09 2.97 12.74
C LEU A 205 -15.66 3.80 11.58
N ASN A 206 -16.96 4.08 11.60
CA ASN A 206 -17.62 4.87 10.56
C ASN A 206 -17.09 6.31 10.53
N LEU A 207 -16.86 6.88 11.71
CA LEU A 207 -16.23 8.20 11.81
C LEU A 207 -14.81 8.19 11.23
N LEU A 208 -14.02 7.17 11.52
CA LEU A 208 -12.67 7.05 10.96
C LEU A 208 -12.70 6.99 9.43
N LYS A 209 -13.61 6.18 8.86
CA LYS A 209 -13.85 6.12 7.40
C LYS A 209 -14.19 7.50 6.84
N GLU A 210 -15.15 8.20 7.44
CA GLU A 210 -15.52 9.56 7.02
C GLU A 210 -14.34 10.53 7.04
N LEU A 211 -13.52 10.49 8.09
CA LEU A 211 -12.38 11.40 8.23
C LEU A 211 -11.27 11.13 7.22
N ILE A 212 -10.99 9.86 6.91
CA ILE A 212 -10.07 9.48 5.83
C ILE A 212 -10.62 9.96 4.48
N ASN A 213 -11.91 9.74 4.22
CA ASN A 213 -12.56 10.21 2.99
C ASN A 213 -12.43 11.73 2.82
N ARG A 214 -12.59 12.52 3.88
CA ARG A 214 -12.39 13.98 3.78
C ARG A 214 -10.97 14.36 3.43
N ASP A 215 -9.98 13.69 4.01
CA ASP A 215 -8.58 13.94 3.66
C ASP A 215 -8.29 13.55 2.21
N LEU A 216 -8.92 12.48 1.70
CA LEU A 216 -8.82 12.11 0.28
C LEU A 216 -9.47 13.16 -0.64
N ILE A 217 -10.61 13.75 -0.24
CA ILE A 217 -11.24 14.85 -0.98
C ILE A 217 -10.33 16.10 -0.99
N LEU A 218 -9.64 16.40 0.11
CA LEU A 218 -8.64 17.47 0.15
C LEU A 218 -7.47 17.20 -0.79
N LEU A 219 -7.02 15.95 -0.85
CA LEU A 219 -5.98 15.52 -1.78
C LEU A 219 -6.44 15.67 -3.24
N GLU A 220 -7.66 15.24 -3.54
CA GLU A 220 -8.26 15.28 -4.89
C GLU A 220 -8.46 16.71 -5.40
N ASN A 221 -9.26 17.48 -4.66
CA ASN A 221 -9.86 18.74 -5.11
C ASN A 221 -9.01 19.95 -4.78
N LYS A 222 -8.29 19.91 -3.66
CA LYS A 222 -7.47 21.04 -3.20
C LYS A 222 -5.98 20.78 -3.37
N LYS A 223 -5.59 19.58 -3.84
CA LYS A 223 -4.19 19.14 -3.94
C LYS A 223 -3.46 19.31 -2.61
N ILE A 224 -4.12 18.98 -1.50
CA ILE A 224 -3.56 19.06 -0.14
C ILE A 224 -3.44 17.65 0.44
N LEU A 225 -2.21 17.22 0.69
CA LEU A 225 -1.94 16.02 1.48
C LEU A 225 -1.88 16.41 2.96
N THR A 226 -2.87 16.02 3.75
CA THR A 226 -2.83 16.27 5.21
C THR A 226 -1.70 15.45 5.85
N SER A 227 -1.08 15.96 6.93
CA SER A 227 -0.01 15.22 7.62
C SER A 227 -0.51 13.90 8.22
N ARG A 228 -1.78 13.80 8.60
CA ARG A 228 -2.36 12.56 9.14
C ARG A 228 -2.62 11.53 8.04
N LEU A 229 -3.10 11.94 6.87
CA LEU A 229 -3.24 11.05 5.71
C LEU A 229 -1.88 10.59 5.20
N ALA A 230 -0.88 11.48 5.19
CA ALA A 230 0.50 11.13 4.85
C ALA A 230 1.04 10.00 5.75
N VAL A 231 0.83 10.09 7.07
CA VAL A 231 1.22 9.02 8.00
C VAL A 231 0.49 7.71 7.69
N VAL A 232 -0.82 7.75 7.46
CA VAL A 232 -1.59 6.53 7.12
C VAL A 232 -1.10 5.91 5.81
N LEU A 233 -0.99 6.71 4.74
CA LEU A 233 -0.50 6.25 3.45
C LEU A 233 0.88 5.62 3.56
N TYR A 234 1.83 6.28 4.23
CA TYR A 234 3.17 5.74 4.42
C TYR A 234 3.14 4.38 5.09
N ARG A 235 2.47 4.26 6.23
CA ARG A 235 2.47 3.03 7.04
C ARG A 235 1.76 1.87 6.35
N VAL A 236 0.69 2.17 5.60
CA VAL A 236 -0.02 1.16 4.80
C VAL A 236 0.81 0.72 3.60
N ALA A 237 1.42 1.66 2.89
CA ALA A 237 2.18 1.38 1.67
C ALA A 237 3.52 0.70 1.96
N THR A 238 4.26 1.15 2.98
CA THR A 238 5.57 0.57 3.37
C THR A 238 5.44 -0.61 4.33
N LEU A 239 4.23 -0.90 4.81
CA LEU A 239 3.97 -1.90 5.84
C LEU A 239 4.72 -1.63 7.16
N ASP A 240 5.12 -0.38 7.42
CA ASP A 240 5.88 0.02 8.61
C ASP A 240 5.07 0.92 9.53
N THR A 241 4.41 0.35 10.54
CA THR A 241 3.64 1.11 11.54
C THR A 241 4.49 1.67 12.68
N ASP A 242 5.74 1.22 12.83
CA ASP A 242 6.64 1.66 13.90
C ASP A 242 7.37 2.96 13.54
N GLU A 243 7.44 3.31 12.25
CA GLU A 243 8.09 4.53 11.79
C GLU A 243 7.53 5.80 12.46
N ASN A 244 8.45 6.67 12.86
CA ASN A 244 8.12 7.90 13.57
C ASN A 244 7.50 8.92 12.62
N ILE A 245 6.43 9.60 13.06
CA ILE A 245 5.76 10.68 12.32
C ILE A 245 6.72 11.78 11.83
N THR A 246 7.82 12.03 12.55
CA THR A 246 8.85 12.99 12.11
C THR A 246 9.64 12.46 10.92
N ALA A 247 10.04 11.18 10.93
CA ALA A 247 10.75 10.55 9.83
C ALA A 247 9.85 10.45 8.59
N ILE A 248 8.59 10.05 8.76
CA ILE A 248 7.57 10.07 7.70
C ILE A 248 7.40 11.50 7.14
N GLY A 249 7.38 12.51 8.01
CA GLY A 249 7.30 13.91 7.58
C GLY A 249 8.50 14.35 6.74
N ARG A 250 9.72 13.93 7.10
CA ARG A 250 10.93 14.17 6.31
C ARG A 250 10.86 13.45 4.97
N PHE A 251 10.48 12.16 4.95
CA PHE A 251 10.28 11.39 3.73
C PHE A 251 9.42 12.14 2.71
N TYR A 252 8.23 12.60 3.10
CA TYR A 252 7.37 13.36 2.18
C TYR A 252 7.94 14.73 1.83
N SER A 253 8.58 15.42 2.78
CA SER A 253 9.20 16.71 2.51
C SER A 253 10.29 16.60 1.44
N ASP A 254 11.11 15.57 1.53
CA ASP A 254 12.22 15.34 0.62
C ASP A 254 11.71 14.82 -0.73
N ALA A 255 10.83 13.82 -0.71
CA ALA A 255 10.30 13.20 -1.93
C ALA A 255 9.38 14.11 -2.75
N LEU A 256 8.71 15.07 -2.11
CA LEU A 256 7.85 16.06 -2.78
C LEU A 256 8.54 17.42 -2.94
N ASN A 257 9.72 17.62 -2.34
CA ASN A 257 10.37 18.92 -2.22
C ASN A 257 9.45 20.02 -1.64
N LEU A 258 8.70 19.69 -0.57
CA LEU A 258 7.69 20.57 0.03
C LEU A 258 7.80 20.60 1.55
N LYS A 259 7.79 21.80 2.15
CA LYS A 259 7.64 21.93 3.60
C LYS A 259 6.17 21.85 4.00
N SER A 260 5.90 21.09 5.05
CA SER A 260 4.58 21.07 5.69
C SER A 260 4.22 22.44 6.27
N LYS A 261 2.96 22.87 6.14
CA LYS A 261 2.44 24.14 6.71
C LYS A 261 1.10 23.93 7.41
N ASN A 262 0.69 24.92 8.20
CA ASN A 262 -0.63 24.96 8.83
C ASN A 262 -1.67 25.55 7.88
N PHE A 263 -2.85 24.95 7.82
CA PHE A 263 -4.01 25.40 7.06
C PHE A 263 -5.12 25.80 8.05
N TYR A 264 -5.59 27.06 8.02
CA TYR A 264 -6.41 27.67 9.08
C TYR A 264 -7.92 27.79 8.77
N SER A 265 -8.38 27.42 7.57
CA SER A 265 -9.79 27.59 7.16
C SER A 265 -10.35 26.49 6.27
N VAL A 266 -9.51 25.60 5.72
CA VAL A 266 -9.94 24.62 4.70
C VAL A 266 -10.92 23.58 5.27
N TYR A 267 -10.96 23.36 6.59
CA TYR A 267 -11.94 22.45 7.22
C TYR A 267 -13.32 23.07 7.43
N GLN A 268 -13.44 24.39 7.48
CA GLN A 268 -14.72 25.06 7.72
C GLN A 268 -15.64 25.00 6.48
N GLU A 269 -15.06 24.98 5.27
CA GLU A 269 -15.78 24.74 4.01
C GLU A 269 -16.48 23.37 3.99
N PHE A 270 -15.96 22.38 4.74
CA PHE A 270 -16.59 21.06 4.91
C PHE A 270 -17.46 20.98 6.16
N SER A 271 -17.69 22.07 6.91
CA SER A 271 -18.43 22.03 8.18
C SER A 271 -19.92 22.33 8.03
N ASP A 272 -20.33 22.96 6.92
CA ASP A 272 -21.73 23.35 6.69
C ASP A 272 -22.64 22.13 6.43
N ASP A 273 -22.12 21.05 5.85
CA ASP A 273 -22.81 19.75 5.73
C ASP A 273 -22.95 18.99 7.06
N PHE A 274 -22.31 19.45 8.15
CA PHE A 274 -22.13 18.68 9.40
C PHE A 274 -22.97 19.13 10.59
N ASN A 275 -23.88 20.08 10.41
CA ASN A 275 -24.73 20.55 11.50
C ASN A 275 -25.67 19.48 12.09
N GLN A 276 -25.80 18.30 11.47
CA GLN A 276 -26.59 17.18 12.00
C GLN A 276 -25.84 16.29 13.01
N ASN A 277 -24.50 16.28 13.05
CA ASN A 277 -23.71 15.38 13.92
C ASN A 277 -22.82 16.12 14.96
N LYS A 278 -23.44 17.06 15.70
CA LYS A 278 -22.77 17.89 16.74
C LYS A 278 -22.05 17.14 17.87
N ARG A 279 -22.32 15.84 18.07
CA ARG A 279 -21.66 15.04 19.13
C ARG A 279 -20.27 14.54 18.76
N VAL A 280 -19.97 14.46 17.46
CA VAL A 280 -18.81 13.70 16.94
C VAL A 280 -17.51 14.53 16.88
N PHE A 281 -17.61 15.86 16.94
CA PHE A 281 -16.48 16.77 16.64
C PHE A 281 -15.98 17.61 17.82
N LYS A 282 -16.31 17.26 19.07
CA LYS A 282 -15.82 18.03 20.24
C LYS A 282 -14.28 18.14 20.31
N ASN A 283 -13.54 17.18 19.72
CA ASN A 283 -12.08 17.17 19.70
C ASN A 283 -11.45 17.76 18.42
N PHE A 284 -12.23 17.92 17.34
CA PHE A 284 -11.78 18.56 16.09
C PHE A 284 -11.97 20.09 16.10
N LYS A 285 -12.05 20.70 17.29
CA LYS A 285 -12.12 22.15 17.50
C LYS A 285 -10.90 22.94 16.99
N LYS A 286 -9.85 22.26 16.50
CA LYS A 286 -8.67 22.95 15.97
C LYS A 286 -9.05 23.65 14.67
N LYS A 287 -8.97 24.99 14.69
CA LYS A 287 -9.10 25.85 13.51
C LYS A 287 -8.02 25.57 12.45
N SER A 288 -7.06 24.70 12.71
CA SER A 288 -6.02 24.37 11.75
C SER A 288 -5.55 22.92 11.77
N PHE A 289 -5.04 22.47 10.64
CA PHE A 289 -4.32 21.21 10.49
C PHE A 289 -3.01 21.43 9.73
N LYS A 290 -2.08 20.48 9.89
CA LYS A 290 -0.79 20.47 9.18
C LYS A 290 -0.88 19.61 7.92
N GLY A 291 -0.25 20.03 6.83
CA GLY A 291 -0.23 19.29 5.58
C GLY A 291 0.74 19.86 4.55
N TYR A 292 0.72 19.30 3.34
CA TYR A 292 1.53 19.68 2.19
C TYR A 292 0.62 20.19 1.07
N GLU A 293 0.96 21.32 0.47
CA GLU A 293 0.24 21.88 -0.68
C GLU A 293 0.94 21.44 -1.96
N LEU A 294 0.38 20.42 -2.61
CA LEU A 294 0.98 19.77 -3.78
C LEU A 294 0.87 20.64 -5.04
N GLY A 295 -0.13 21.52 -5.10
CA GLY A 295 -0.36 22.43 -6.24
C GLY A 295 0.76 23.45 -6.51
N LYS A 296 1.74 23.59 -5.60
CA LYS A 296 2.93 24.41 -5.84
C LYS A 296 4.09 23.67 -6.50
N ALA A 297 4.10 22.34 -6.54
CA ALA A 297 5.18 21.58 -7.17
C ALA A 297 5.28 21.86 -8.68
N THR A 298 4.13 21.96 -9.37
CA THR A 298 4.03 22.42 -10.77
C THR A 298 4.50 23.86 -10.95
N MET A 299 4.26 24.74 -9.95
CA MET A 299 4.79 26.10 -9.99
C MET A 299 6.31 26.12 -9.80
N SER A 300 6.88 25.24 -8.96
CA SER A 300 8.33 25.13 -8.81
C SER A 300 9.02 24.56 -10.04
N GLU A 301 8.40 23.60 -10.72
CA GLU A 301 8.94 23.02 -11.95
C GLU A 301 8.87 24.03 -13.11
N TYR A 302 7.76 24.76 -13.22
CA TYR A 302 7.61 25.86 -14.16
C TYR A 302 8.61 26.99 -13.91
N GLU A 303 8.79 27.42 -12.65
CA GLU A 303 9.79 28.42 -12.30
C GLU A 303 11.24 27.90 -12.51
N THR A 304 11.49 26.61 -12.30
CA THR A 304 12.79 25.98 -12.62
C THR A 304 13.04 25.98 -14.13
N ARG A 305 12.03 25.65 -14.95
CA ARG A 305 12.11 25.73 -16.42
C ARG A 305 12.37 27.17 -16.88
N LYS A 306 11.72 28.16 -16.25
CA LYS A 306 12.00 29.58 -16.50
C LYS A 306 13.42 29.98 -16.11
N GLU A 307 13.94 29.52 -14.98
CA GLU A 307 15.30 29.84 -14.54
C GLU A 307 16.35 29.25 -15.50
N ILE A 308 16.14 28.00 -15.94
CA ILE A 308 16.98 27.36 -16.96
C ILE A 308 16.91 28.13 -18.28
N ALA A 309 15.71 28.52 -18.74
CA ALA A 309 15.53 29.33 -19.94
C ALA A 309 16.28 30.67 -19.85
N LYS A 310 16.16 31.39 -18.72
CA LYS A 310 16.88 32.65 -18.47
C LYS A 310 18.40 32.47 -18.51
N LYS A 311 18.92 31.41 -17.87
CA LYS A 311 20.36 31.10 -17.91
C LYS A 311 20.84 30.76 -19.33
N LEU A 312 20.09 29.96 -20.08
CA LEU A 312 20.41 29.63 -21.48
C LEU A 312 20.43 30.87 -22.38
N LEU A 313 19.47 31.78 -22.23
CA LEU A 313 19.44 33.06 -22.95
C LEU A 313 20.64 33.96 -22.60
N GLN A 314 21.11 33.94 -21.35
CA GLN A 314 22.28 34.72 -20.90
C GLN A 314 23.61 34.21 -21.46
N LEU A 315 23.73 32.93 -21.78
CA LEU A 315 24.96 32.34 -22.31
C LEU A 315 25.31 32.81 -23.73
N LYS A 316 24.38 33.46 -24.46
CA LYS A 316 24.58 34.02 -25.82
C LYS A 316 25.26 33.06 -26.80
N ILE A 317 24.93 31.78 -26.72
CA ILE A 317 25.45 30.74 -27.62
C ILE A 317 24.70 30.84 -28.96
N SER A 318 25.42 30.99 -30.06
CA SER A 318 24.87 31.19 -31.41
C SER A 318 23.97 30.06 -31.91
N GLU A 319 24.10 28.86 -31.34
CA GLU A 319 23.38 27.64 -31.71
C GLU A 319 22.08 27.42 -30.90
N LEU A 320 21.86 28.21 -29.83
CA LEU A 320 20.67 28.11 -28.97
C LEU A 320 19.63 29.14 -29.41
N ASP A 321 18.90 28.83 -30.48
CA ASP A 321 17.78 29.65 -30.92
C ASP A 321 16.55 29.52 -29.99
N MET A 322 15.61 30.46 -30.11
CA MET A 322 14.37 30.50 -29.31
C MET A 322 13.61 29.17 -29.37
N GLN A 323 13.63 28.52 -30.53
CA GLN A 323 12.92 27.27 -30.75
C GLN A 323 13.55 26.10 -29.97
N THR A 324 14.88 26.04 -29.97
CA THR A 324 15.66 25.06 -29.22
C THR A 324 15.45 25.25 -27.71
N ILE A 325 15.48 26.49 -27.21
CA ILE A 325 15.25 26.78 -25.78
C ILE A 325 13.82 26.39 -25.36
N ALA A 326 12.82 26.72 -26.17
CA ALA A 326 11.43 26.34 -25.92
C ALA A 326 11.26 24.81 -25.82
N VAL A 327 11.90 24.06 -26.71
CA VAL A 327 11.87 22.59 -26.71
C VAL A 327 12.57 22.01 -25.48
N VAL A 328 13.79 22.45 -25.17
CA VAL A 328 14.59 21.92 -24.05
C VAL A 328 13.94 22.22 -22.69
N THR A 329 13.31 23.38 -22.56
CA THR A 329 12.66 23.80 -21.30
C THR A 329 11.19 23.42 -21.23
N ASN A 330 10.61 22.91 -22.32
CA ASN A 330 9.19 22.62 -22.46
C ASN A 330 8.31 23.83 -22.06
N LEU A 331 8.70 25.00 -22.58
CA LEU A 331 8.00 26.29 -22.47
C LEU A 331 7.55 26.72 -23.87
N SER A 332 6.49 27.53 -23.96
CA SER A 332 6.05 28.06 -25.26
C SER A 332 7.01 29.12 -25.80
N LYS A 333 7.07 29.25 -27.13
CA LYS A 333 7.86 30.31 -27.78
C LYS A 333 7.48 31.71 -27.31
N GLN A 334 6.20 31.92 -27.02
CA GLN A 334 5.68 33.21 -26.56
C GLN A 334 6.20 33.57 -25.17
N GLU A 335 6.37 32.58 -24.29
CA GLU A 335 6.97 32.78 -22.97
C GLU A 335 8.46 33.11 -23.07
N ILE A 336 9.20 32.44 -23.96
CA ILE A 336 10.61 32.74 -24.22
C ILE A 336 10.78 34.14 -24.81
N ASP A 337 9.93 34.53 -25.78
CA ASP A 337 9.94 35.87 -26.39
C ASP A 337 9.69 36.98 -25.36
N ASN A 338 8.76 36.76 -24.42
CA ASN A 338 8.52 37.69 -23.32
C ASN A 338 9.74 37.85 -22.41
N MET A 339 10.52 36.79 -22.16
CA MET A 339 11.75 36.85 -21.37
C MET A 339 12.88 37.61 -22.08
N ILE A 340 12.93 37.54 -23.42
CA ILE A 340 13.89 38.32 -24.23
C ILE A 340 13.53 39.82 -24.17
N LYS A 341 12.24 40.14 -24.27
CA LYS A 341 11.73 41.52 -24.25
C LYS A 341 11.79 42.16 -22.86
N HIS A 342 11.68 41.36 -21.80
CA HIS A 342 11.67 41.82 -20.40
C HIS A 342 12.64 41.01 -19.54
N PRO A 343 13.96 41.20 -19.68
CA PRO A 343 14.97 40.37 -19.00
C PRO A 343 15.00 40.51 -17.46
N ASN A 344 14.32 41.52 -16.90
CA ASN A 344 14.31 41.84 -15.46
C ASN A 344 12.96 41.57 -14.77
N SER A 345 11.99 40.93 -15.42
CA SER A 345 10.69 40.58 -14.82
C SER A 345 10.66 39.22 -14.13
#